data_AF-A0A529NA08-F1
#
_entry.id   AF-A0A529NA08-F1
#
_cell.length_a   1.000
_cell.length_b   1.000
_cell.length_c   1.000
_cell.angle_alpha   90.00
_cell.angle_beta   90.00
_cell.angle_gamma   90.00
#
_symmetry.space_group_name_H-M   'P 1'
#
loop_
_entity.id
_entity.type
_entity.pdbx_description
1 polymer ?
#
loop_
_entity_poly.entity_id
_entity_poly.type
_entity_poly.pdbx_seq_one_letter_code
_entity_poly.pdbx_strand_id
1 'polypeptide(L)' 'FFWSQHYDVPINYVGHAAQWDEIVVDGDIIARDCLLRFKREGRTLAVASIFRDIESLRAEVEMERQMT' A
#
# COMPACT_ATOMS: atom_id res chain seq x y z
N PHE A 1 7.38 -6.87 -3.67
CA PHE A 1 7.14 -6.76 -2.21
C PHE A 1 8.44 -6.40 -1.51
N PHE A 2 8.42 -5.39 -0.62
CA PHE A 2 9.50 -5.12 0.32
C PHE A 2 8.91 -4.67 1.66
N TRP A 3 9.68 -4.79 2.73
CA TRP A 3 9.34 -4.24 4.05
C TRP A 3 10.53 -3.45 4.57
N SER A 4 10.24 -2.37 5.29
CA SER A 4 11.25 -1.57 5.99
C SER A 4 10.74 -1.25 7.38
N GLN A 5 11.62 -1.33 8.38
CA GLN A 5 11.29 -0.96 9.74
C GLN A 5 12.09 0.28 10.15
N HIS A 6 11.38 1.38 10.34
CA HIS A 6 11.95 2.63 10.84
C HIS A 6 11.58 2.78 12.31
N TYR A 7 12.50 2.46 13.22
CA TYR A 7 12.24 2.36 14.66
C TYR A 7 11.10 1.37 14.97
N ASP A 8 10.03 1.83 15.62
CA ASP A 8 8.83 1.04 15.94
C ASP A 8 7.75 1.18 14.86
N VAL A 9 8.10 1.50 13.62
CA VAL A 9 7.14 1.71 12.53
C VAL A 9 7.42 0.72 11.40
N PRO A 10 6.67 -0.39 11.31
CA PRO A 10 6.77 -1.32 10.20
C PRO A 10 6.05 -0.74 8.98
N ILE A 11 6.79 -0.55 7.89
CA ILE A 11 6.25 -0.12 6.60
C ILE A 11 6.31 -1.30 5.65
N ASN A 12 5.15 -1.84 5.30
CA ASN A 12 5.01 -2.94 4.35
C ASN A 12 4.59 -2.39 2.99
N TYR A 13 5.36 -2.70 1.95
CA TYR A 13 5.09 -2.26 0.59
C TYR A 13 4.87 -3.44 -0.36
N VAL A 14 3.68 -3.48 -0.95
CA VAL A 14 3.22 -4.52 -1.85
C VAL A 14 3.02 -3.93 -3.25
N GLY A 15 3.39 -4.70 -4.29
CA GLY A 15 3.32 -4.25 -5.68
C GLY A 15 4.55 -3.48 -6.14
N HIS A 16 4.41 -2.75 -7.25
CA HIS A 16 5.45 -1.90 -7.81
C HIS A 16 4.83 -0.80 -8.67
N ALA A 17 4.84 0.43 -8.16
CA ALA A 17 4.38 1.61 -8.88
C ALA A 17 5.59 2.42 -9.39
N ALA A 18 6.00 2.18 -10.65
CA ALA A 18 7.05 2.99 -11.29
C ALA A 18 6.62 4.43 -11.55
N GLN A 19 5.32 4.63 -11.81
CA GLN A 19 4.68 5.92 -12.05
C GLN A 19 3.25 5.82 -11.53
N TRP A 20 2.79 6.85 -10.82
CA TRP A 20 1.43 6.98 -10.30
C TRP A 20 0.94 8.42 -10.52
N ASP A 21 -0.36 8.60 -10.67
CA ASP A 21 -1.00 9.93 -10.80
C ASP A 21 -1.77 10.32 -9.53
N GLU A 22 -2.13 9.35 -8.69
CA GLU A 22 -2.88 9.57 -7.46
C GLU A 22 -2.29 8.73 -6.32
N ILE A 23 -2.25 9.32 -5.12
CA ILE A 23 -2.03 8.59 -3.88
C ILE A 23 -3.28 8.76 -3.02
N VAL A 24 -3.94 7.64 -2.71
CA VAL A 24 -5.05 7.62 -1.77
C VAL A 24 -4.51 7.21 -0.41
N VAL A 25 -4.73 8.04 0.60
CA VAL A 25 -4.37 7.75 1.98
C VAL A 25 -5.63 7.38 2.74
N ASP A 26 -5.64 6.19 3.32
CA ASP A 26 -6.67 5.72 4.22
C ASP A 26 -6.08 5.62 5.64
N GLY A 27 -6.73 6.26 6.60
CA GLY A 27 -6.25 6.32 7.99
C GLY A 27 -5.45 7.59 8.29
N ASP A 28 -4.55 7.51 9.25
CA ASP A 28 -3.78 8.64 9.78
C ASP A 28 -2.28 8.34 9.82
N ILE A 29 -1.53 9.10 9.02
CA ILE A 29 -0.07 8.99 8.89
C ILE A 29 0.63 9.37 10.21
N ILE A 30 0.13 10.37 10.92
CA ILE A 30 0.70 10.83 12.20
C ILE A 30 0.48 9.79 13.28
N ALA A 31 -0.70 9.16 13.30
CA ALA A 31 -1.01 8.04 14.19
C ALA A 31 -0.26 6.75 13.82
N ARG A 32 0.45 6.73 12.69
CA ARG A 32 1.14 5.54 12.13
C ARG A 32 0.16 4.40 11.81
N ASP A 33 -1.10 4.72 11.59
CA ASP A 33 -2.15 3.76 11.25
C ASP A 33 -2.73 4.15 9.90
N CYS A 34 -2.01 3.81 8.83
CA CYS A 34 -2.38 4.26 7.49
C CYS A 34 -2.06 3.24 6.39
N LEU A 35 -2.85 3.32 5.34
CA LEU A 35 -2.69 2.60 4.09
C LEU A 35 -2.62 3.61 2.95
N LEU A 36 -1.51 3.62 2.21
CA LEU A 36 -1.31 4.44 1.03
C LEU A 36 -1.47 3.56 -0.20
N ARG A 37 -2.36 3.94 -1.11
CA ARG A 37 -2.57 3.27 -2.39
C ARG A 37 -2.03 4.14 -3.50
N PHE A 38 -1.05 3.61 -4.22
CA PHE A 38 -0.49 4.24 -5.41
C PHE A 38 -1.35 3.84 -6.60
N LYS A 39 -2.04 4.82 -7.19
CA LYS A 39 -2.94 4.60 -8.30
C LYS A 39 -2.43 5.25 -9.58
N ARG A 40 -2.74 4.60 -10.69
CA ARG A 40 -2.58 5.14 -12.04
C ARG A 40 -3.79 4.82 -12.88
N GLU A 41 -4.38 5.82 -13.53
CA GLU A 41 -5.57 5.66 -14.37
C GLU A 41 -6.72 4.91 -13.65
N GLY A 42 -6.89 5.17 -12.34
CA GLY A 42 -7.89 4.52 -11.51
C GLY A 42 -7.55 3.11 -11.02
N ARG A 43 -6.40 2.54 -11.41
CA ARG A 43 -5.93 1.21 -10.99
C ARG A 43 -4.89 1.32 -9.89
N THR A 44 -4.97 0.47 -8.87
CA THR A 44 -3.95 0.40 -7.81
C THR A 44 -2.75 -0.42 -8.32
N LEU A 45 -1.57 0.20 -8.33
CA LEU A 45 -0.32 -0.42 -8.77
C LEU A 45 0.55 -0.92 -7.62
N ALA A 46 0.44 -0.25 -6.47
CA ALA A 46 1.15 -0.61 -5.26
C ALA A 46 0.44 -0.06 -4.03
N VAL A 47 0.77 -0.63 -2.88
CA VAL A 47 0.24 -0.21 -1.59
C VAL A 47 1.37 -0.19 -0.56
N ALA A 48 1.42 0.87 0.25
CA ALA A 48 2.24 0.93 1.45
C ALA A 48 1.33 0.94 2.68
N SER A 49 1.61 0.12 3.68
CA SER A 49 0.80 0.02 4.90
C SER A 49 1.67 0.14 6.14
N ILE A 50 1.16 0.82 7.17
CA ILE A 50 1.76 0.88 8.49
C ILE A 50 0.78 0.26 9.49
N PHE A 51 1.22 -0.77 10.23
CA PHE A 51 0.40 -1.54 11.20
C PHE A 51 -0.93 -2.12 10.67
N ARG A 52 -1.07 -2.21 9.34
CA ARG A 52 -2.29 -2.61 8.61
C ARG A 52 -2.07 -3.85 7.75
N ASP A 53 -1.42 -4.87 8.32
CA ASP A 53 -0.91 -6.03 7.57
C ASP A 53 -2.00 -6.83 6.84
N ILE A 54 -3.18 -6.98 7.46
CA ILE A 54 -4.32 -7.68 6.86
C ILE A 54 -4.87 -6.92 5.64
N GLU A 55 -4.87 -5.58 5.69
CA GLU A 55 -5.34 -4.77 4.57
C GLU A 55 -4.30 -4.72 3.44
N SER A 56 -3.01 -4.77 3.78
CA SER A 56 -1.92 -4.94 2.81
C SER A 56 -2.06 -6.25 2.03
N LEU A 57 -2.26 -7.37 2.73
CA LEU A 57 -2.49 -8.68 2.14
C LEU A 57 -3.75 -8.74 1.28
N ARG A 58 -4.85 -8.09 1.70
CA ARG A 58 -6.07 -8.00 0.89
C ARG A 58 -5.83 -7.20 -0.38
N ALA A 59 -5.09 -6.11 -0.31
CA ALA A 59 -4.77 -5.30 -1.49
C ALA A 59 -3.87 -6.05 -2.47
N GLU A 60 -2.95 -6.90 -1.98
CA GLU A 60 -2.17 -7.83 -2.83
C GLU A 60 -3.08 -8.74 -3.64
N VAL A 61 -4.00 -9.43 -2.95
CA VAL A 61 -4.95 -10.37 -3.59
C VAL A 61 -5.85 -9.66 -4.59
N GLU A 62 -6.26 -8.42 -4.30
CA GLU A 62 -7.09 -7.64 -5.20
C GLU A 62 -6.32 -7.16 -6.44
N MET A 63 -5.04 -6.80 -6.29
CA MET A 63 -4.16 -6.50 -7.43
C MET A 63 -3.90 -7.74 -8.30
N GLU A 64 -3.70 -8.91 -7.71
CA GLU A 64 -3.55 -10.17 -8.46
C GLU A 64 -4.82 -10.54 -9.24
N ARG A 65 -6.00 -10.35 -8.63
CA ARG A 65 -7.29 -10.64 -9.28
C ARG A 65 -7.62 -9.71 -10.43
N GLN A 66 -7.13 -8.47 -10.42
CA GLN A 66 -7.32 -7.53 -11.53
C GLN A 66 -6.39 -7.80 -12.73
N MET A 67 -5.40 -8.68 -12.58
CA MET A 67 -4.50 -9.12 -13.67
C MET A 67 -4.97 -10.38 -14.41
N THR A 68 -6.08 -11.02 -13.99
CA THR A 68 -6.72 -12.16 -14.68
C THR A 68 -7.95 -11.71 -15.44
#